data_AF-A0A645FPC9-F1
#
_entry.id   AF-A0A645FPC9-F1
#
_cell.length_a   1.000
_cell.length_b   1.000
_cell.length_c   1.000
_cell.angle_alpha   90.00
_cell.angle_beta   90.00
_cell.angle_gamma   90.00
#
_symmetry.space_group_name_H-M   'P 1'
#
loop_
_entity.id
_entity.type
_entity.pdbx_description
1 polymer ?
#
loop_
_entity_poly.entity_id
_entity_poly.type
_entity_poly.pdbx_seq_one_letter_code
_entity_poly.pdbx_strand_id
1 'polypeptide(L)'
;MKVWVKGYIVGGDVSADSVKFVAPFTKASHMAIAEEPGERLRAKCFGVSLPSGKIQEDFSLVVFPLRLGKRVWVKGTVVSSYLGGPGINPVTEAILE
;
A
#
# COMPACT_ATOMS: atom_id res chain seq x y z
N MET A 1 5.93 4.87 17.85
CA MET A 1 5.73 3.41 18.04
C MET A 1 5.54 2.76 16.68
N LYS A 2 6.07 1.56 16.45
CA LYS A 2 5.83 0.80 15.22
C LYS A 2 4.79 -0.28 15.48
N VAL A 3 3.84 -0.44 14.56
CA VAL A 3 2.74 -1.41 14.68
C VAL A 3 2.63 -2.25 13.41
N TRP A 4 2.07 -3.44 13.54
CA TRP A 4 1.68 -4.27 12.41
C TRP A 4 0.24 -3.94 12.01
N VAL A 5 0.04 -3.72 10.71
CA VAL A 5 -1.27 -3.49 10.10
C VAL A 5 -1.50 -4.57 9.06
N LYS A 6 -2.70 -5.16 9.09
CA LYS A 6 -3.15 -6.15 8.11
C LYS A 6 -4.09 -5.49 7.12
N GLY A 7 -3.97 -5.82 5.84
CA GLY A 7 -4.94 -5.42 4.83
C GLY A 7 -4.77 -6.16 3.52
N TYR A 8 -5.70 -5.96 2.60
CA TYR A 8 -5.57 -6.39 1.22
C TYR A 8 -4.94 -5.28 0.40
N ILE A 9 -4.05 -5.65 -0.51
CA ILE A 9 -3.48 -4.75 -1.50
C ILE A 9 -4.57 -4.40 -2.51
N VAL A 10 -5.12 -3.20 -2.43
CA VAL A 10 -6.25 -2.79 -3.28
C VAL A 10 -5.83 -1.91 -4.45
N GLY A 11 -4.63 -1.34 -4.44
CA GLY A 11 -4.19 -0.52 -5.56
C GLY A 11 -2.79 0.05 -5.46
N GLY A 12 -2.40 0.75 -6.52
CA GLY A 12 -1.13 1.47 -6.67
C GLY A 12 -1.37 2.90 -7.13
N ASP A 13 -0.30 3.61 -7.49
CA ASP A 13 -0.35 5.01 -7.99
C ASP A 13 -1.24 5.91 -7.11
N VAL A 14 -1.04 5.80 -5.79
CA VAL A 14 -1.86 6.49 -4.78
C VAL A 14 -1.48 7.97 -4.76
N SER A 15 -2.46 8.84 -4.98
CA SER A 15 -2.31 10.29 -4.90
C SER A 15 -3.04 10.85 -3.67
N ALA A 16 -3.29 12.16 -3.58
CA ALA A 16 -4.15 12.73 -2.54
C ALA A 16 -5.65 12.50 -2.81
N ASP A 17 -6.05 12.29 -4.06
CA ASP A 17 -7.47 12.23 -4.45
C ASP A 17 -7.90 10.90 -5.08
N SER A 18 -6.95 10.09 -5.52
CA SER A 18 -7.21 8.82 -6.23
C SER A 18 -6.33 7.67 -5.76
N VAL A 19 -6.78 6.45 -6.06
CA VAL A 19 -5.97 5.22 -6.10
C VAL A 19 -6.21 4.60 -7.47
N LYS A 20 -5.17 4.04 -8.08
CA LYS A 20 -5.35 3.19 -9.25
C LYS A 20 -5.60 1.75 -8.79
N PHE A 21 -6.69 1.16 -9.26
CA PHE A 21 -7.11 -0.19 -8.87
C PHE A 21 -6.79 -1.26 -9.92
N VAL A 22 -6.26 -0.86 -11.08
CA VAL A 22 -5.97 -1.77 -12.19
C VAL A 22 -4.63 -1.43 -12.82
N ALA A 23 -3.93 -2.46 -13.31
CA ALA A 23 -2.70 -2.28 -14.07
C ALA A 23 -2.95 -1.46 -15.37
N PRO A 24 -1.93 -0.80 -15.94
CA PRO A 24 -0.52 -0.77 -15.51
C PRO A 24 -0.27 0.22 -14.36
N PHE A 25 0.51 -0.16 -13.37
CA PHE A 25 0.96 0.75 -12.31
C PHE A 25 2.28 1.43 -12.70
N THR A 26 2.51 2.65 -12.23
CA THR A 26 3.66 3.47 -12.61
C THR A 26 4.52 3.93 -11.43
N LYS A 27 3.98 3.86 -10.20
CA LYS A 27 4.64 4.28 -8.96
C LYS A 27 5.02 3.07 -8.14
N ALA A 28 6.32 2.86 -7.99
CA ALA A 28 6.87 1.76 -7.19
C ALA A 28 7.06 2.13 -5.70
N SER A 29 7.00 3.42 -5.35
CA SER A 29 7.32 3.91 -3.99
C SER A 29 6.18 3.78 -2.99
N HIS A 30 5.01 3.33 -3.41
CA HIS A 30 3.85 3.22 -2.54
C HIS A 30 2.78 2.31 -3.13
N MET A 31 1.91 1.82 -2.26
CA MET A 31 0.70 1.07 -2.60
C MET A 31 -0.44 1.45 -1.64
N ALA A 32 -1.66 1.01 -1.93
CA ALA A 32 -2.82 1.14 -1.06
C ALA A 32 -3.21 -0.21 -0.47
N ILE A 33 -3.53 -0.22 0.82
CA ILE A 33 -4.18 -1.35 1.49
C ILE A 33 -5.55 -0.96 2.02
N ALA A 34 -6.47 -1.91 2.11
CA ALA A 34 -7.77 -1.74 2.73
C ALA A 34 -8.20 -3.00 3.49
N GLU A 35 -9.30 -2.92 4.23
CA GLU A 35 -9.89 -4.06 4.94
C GLU A 35 -10.48 -5.10 3.99
N GLU A 36 -11.07 -4.65 2.87
CA GLU A 36 -11.74 -5.49 1.88
C GLU A 36 -10.94 -5.52 0.56
N PRO A 37 -10.81 -6.69 -0.11
CA PRO A 37 -10.03 -6.81 -1.35
C PRO A 37 -10.64 -6.05 -2.54
N GLY A 38 -11.93 -5.74 -2.48
CA GLY A 38 -12.66 -5.01 -3.51
C GLY A 38 -12.87 -3.52 -3.23
N GLU A 39 -12.24 -2.97 -2.18
CA GLU A 39 -12.45 -1.58 -1.79
C GLU A 39 -11.94 -0.62 -2.88
N ARG A 40 -12.80 0.32 -3.26
CA ARG A 40 -12.55 1.32 -4.31
C ARG A 40 -12.71 2.75 -3.83
N LEU A 41 -13.15 2.94 -2.58
CA LEU A 41 -13.27 4.23 -1.95
C LEU A 41 -11.94 4.61 -1.33
N ARG A 42 -11.30 5.63 -1.92
CA ARG A 42 -10.03 6.15 -1.43
C ARG A 42 -10.01 6.47 0.06
N ALA A 43 -11.11 7.01 0.60
CA ALA A 43 -11.22 7.35 2.02
C ALA A 43 -11.11 6.14 2.96
N LYS A 44 -11.29 4.92 2.44
CA LYS A 44 -11.15 3.65 3.17
C LYS A 44 -9.83 2.93 2.87
N CYS A 45 -8.97 3.54 2.06
CA CYS A 45 -7.65 3.01 1.73
C CYS A 45 -6.58 3.69 2.58
N PHE A 46 -5.66 2.88 3.10
CA PHE A 46 -4.43 3.36 3.73
C PHE A 46 -3.31 3.39 2.71
N GLY A 47 -2.63 4.54 2.60
CA GLY A 47 -1.39 4.62 1.84
C GLY A 47 -0.26 3.91 2.56
N VAL A 48 0.54 3.12 1.86
CA VAL A 48 1.68 2.39 2.42
C VAL A 48 2.94 2.81 1.67
N SER A 49 3.94 3.30 2.40
CA SER A 49 5.22 3.61 1.79
C SER A 49 6.02 2.34 1.50
N LEU A 50 6.64 2.29 0.33
CA LEU A 50 7.53 1.21 -0.07
C LEU A 50 8.95 1.80 -0.21
N PRO A 51 9.75 1.80 0.87
CA PRO A 51 11.13 2.26 0.83
C PRO A 51 11.93 1.49 -0.22
N SER A 52 12.85 2.18 -0.91
CA SER A 52 13.73 1.58 -1.90
C SER A 52 14.53 0.40 -1.33
N GLY A 53 14.87 -0.53 -2.22
CA GLY A 53 15.47 -1.82 -1.88
C GLY A 53 14.41 -2.90 -1.73
N LYS A 54 14.65 -3.87 -0.83
CA LYS A 54 13.90 -5.12 -0.76
C LYS A 54 12.37 -4.96 -0.66
N ILE A 55 11.88 -4.00 0.12
CA ILE A 55 10.43 -3.79 0.30
C ILE A 55 9.78 -3.30 -1.01
N GLN A 56 10.37 -2.30 -1.66
CA GLN A 56 9.89 -1.80 -2.94
C GLN A 56 9.99 -2.86 -4.04
N GLU A 57 11.12 -3.54 -4.14
CA GLU A 57 11.35 -4.59 -5.13
C GLU A 57 10.33 -5.72 -4.98
N ASP A 58 10.08 -6.18 -3.75
CA ASP A 58 9.16 -7.27 -3.48
C ASP A 58 7.69 -6.80 -3.59
N PHE A 59 7.29 -5.64 -3.06
CA PHE A 59 5.87 -5.29 -2.91
C PHE A 59 5.32 -4.28 -3.93
N SER A 60 6.16 -3.71 -4.80
CA SER A 60 5.71 -2.78 -5.84
C SER A 60 4.77 -3.47 -6.84
N LEU A 61 3.62 -2.85 -7.09
CA LEU A 61 2.68 -3.31 -8.12
C LEU A 61 3.14 -3.01 -9.55
N VAL A 62 4.17 -2.18 -9.73
CA VAL A 62 4.82 -1.99 -11.03
C VAL A 62 5.52 -3.29 -11.44
N VAL A 63 6.18 -3.95 -10.49
CA VAL A 63 6.91 -5.20 -10.72
C VAL A 63 5.97 -6.40 -10.58
N PHE A 64 5.08 -6.38 -9.59
CA PHE A 64 4.19 -7.49 -9.26
C PHE A 64 2.70 -7.08 -9.29
N PRO A 65 2.13 -6.75 -10.47
CA PRO A 65 0.73 -6.34 -10.58
C PRO A 65 -0.27 -7.41 -10.10
N LEU A 66 0.12 -8.70 -10.17
CA LEU A 66 -0.70 -9.84 -9.73
C LEU A 66 -0.85 -9.93 -8.20
N ARG A 67 -0.15 -9.09 -7.42
CA ARG A 67 -0.34 -8.99 -5.96
C ARG A 67 -1.57 -8.17 -5.57
N LEU A 68 -2.20 -7.51 -6.52
CA LEU A 68 -3.51 -6.89 -6.31
C LEU A 68 -4.51 -7.93 -5.79
N GLY A 69 -5.25 -7.58 -4.75
CA GLY A 69 -6.20 -8.46 -4.04
C GLY A 69 -5.55 -9.46 -3.09
N LYS A 70 -4.22 -9.51 -2.97
CA LYS A 70 -3.53 -10.34 -1.97
C LYS A 70 -3.49 -9.66 -0.62
N ARG A 71 -3.45 -10.47 0.44
CA ARG A 71 -3.39 -9.99 1.82
C ARG A 71 -1.95 -9.78 2.22
N VAL A 72 -1.68 -8.72 2.98
CA VAL A 72 -0.35 -8.31 3.39
C VAL A 72 -0.37 -7.83 4.84
N TRP A 73 0.73 -8.11 5.53
CA TRP A 73 1.07 -7.52 6.82
C TRP A 73 2.16 -6.49 6.60
N VAL A 74 1.96 -5.28 7.12
CA VAL A 74 2.90 -4.17 7.00
C VAL A 74 3.25 -3.66 8.39
N LYS A 75 4.53 -3.56 8.70
CA LYS A 75 5.02 -2.97 9.93
C LYS A 75 5.56 -1.57 9.67
N GLY A 76 5.08 -0.59 10.42
CA GLY A 76 5.59 0.77 10.29
C GLY A 76 4.98 1.72 11.29
N THR A 77 5.14 3.02 11.02
CA THR A 77 4.52 4.09 11.80
C THR A 77 3.24 4.51 11.11
N VAL A 78 2.10 4.41 11.81
CA VAL A 78 0.82 4.94 11.32
C VAL A 78 0.85 6.46 11.45
N VAL A 79 0.56 7.15 10.36
CA VAL A 79 0.49 8.60 10.27
C VAL A 79 -0.89 9.01 9.79
N SER A 80 -1.39 10.14 10.28
CA SER A 80 -2.69 10.69 9.88
C SER A 80 -2.69 11.26 8.47
N SER A 81 -1.51 11.58 7.92
CA SER A 81 -1.35 12.10 6.57
C SER A 81 -0.15 11.45 5.87
N TYR A 82 -0.46 10.70 4.82
CA TYR A 82 0.46 10.15 3.84
C TYR A 82 -0.32 9.98 2.53
N LEU A 83 0.15 10.62 1.45
CA LEU A 83 -0.56 10.66 0.18
C LEU A 83 -2.02 11.11 0.36
N GLY A 84 -2.26 12.20 1.11
CA GLY A 84 -3.59 12.80 1.29
C GLY A 84 -4.59 12.03 2.17
N GLY A 85 -4.18 10.96 2.85
CA GLY A 85 -5.04 10.24 3.80
C GLY A 85 -4.22 9.55 4.91
N PRO A 86 -4.87 8.76 5.78
CA PRO A 86 -4.13 7.96 6.75
C PRO A 86 -3.25 6.92 6.04
N GLY A 87 -2.10 6.62 6.63
CA GLY A 87 -1.16 5.70 6.01
C GLY A 87 -0.08 5.21 6.93
N ILE A 88 0.82 4.39 6.39
CA ILE A 88 1.94 3.78 7.09
C ILE A 88 3.23 4.31 6.45
N ASN A 89 3.94 5.16 7.19
CA ASN A 89 5.18 5.76 6.74
C ASN A 89 6.06 6.20 7.94
N PRO A 90 7.33 5.74 8.04
CA PRO A 90 7.99 4.75 7.19
C PRO A 90 7.53 3.33 7.50
N VAL A 91 7.51 2.49 6.46
CA VAL A 91 7.44 1.02 6.58
C VAL A 91 8.83 0.45 6.84
N THR A 92 8.93 -0.54 7.71
CA THR A 92 10.21 -1.23 7.97
C THR A 92 10.18 -2.70 7.65
N GLU A 93 9.01 -3.33 7.62
CA GLU A 93 8.86 -4.76 7.29
C GLU A 93 7.52 -4.95 6.56
N ALA A 94 7.46 -5.91 5.63
CA ALA A 94 6.23 -6.31 4.97
C ALA A 94 6.27 -7.83 4.67
N ILE A 95 5.14 -8.51 4.85
CA ILE A 95 4.99 -9.96 4.68
C ILE A 95 3.71 -10.22 3.89
N LEU A 96 3.82 -10.93 2.77
CA LEU A 96 2.67 -11.38 1.99
C LEU A 96 2.06 -12.63 2.65
N GLU A 97 0.73 -12.72 2.70
CA GLU A 97 -0.01 -13.88 3.22
C GLU A 97 -0.65 -14.70 2.09
#